data_AF-A0A971JAP3-F1
#
_entry.id   AF-A0A971JAP3-F1
#
_cell.length_a   1.000
_cell.length_b   1.000
_cell.length_c   1.000
_cell.angle_alpha   90.00
_cell.angle_beta   90.00
_cell.angle_gamma   90.00
#
_symmetry.space_group_name_H-M   'P 1'
#
loop_
_entity.id
_entity.type
_entity.pdbx_description
1 polymer ?
#
loop_
_entity_poly.entity_id
_entity_poly.type
_entity_poly.pdbx_seq_one_letter_code
_entity_poly.pdbx_strand_id
1 'polypeptide(L)'
;MFIPIGDSPNFHKRPYVTLIFIGINVAVFVLFTVPLMQQRPDLNDPLLFEYLRAMSGRASVGDLVAHLSAYDLFIFQYGFRPAAPSPLTLVTSLFLHGGGAHLAGNMLFLWIFGDNVEGRLGAVGFVLLYLGGGIAATCFFWLFVPASPIPMVGASGAISAILGCYFIWFPENRINVFVFLFPILVRTVQIPARIVLGFYLLVDNLIPFLLVPGDGSGVAYGAHIGGFLGGLALALALKWRRPRP
;
A
#
# COMPACT_ATOMS: atom_id res chain seq x y z
N MET A 1 -4.74 15.77 -14.39
CA MET A 1 -4.14 14.53 -13.84
C MET A 1 -2.67 14.78 -13.56
N PHE A 2 -2.20 14.39 -12.37
CA PHE A 2 -0.81 14.51 -11.94
C PHE A 2 -0.29 13.11 -11.62
N ILE A 3 0.69 12.61 -12.37
CA ILE A 3 1.23 11.26 -12.19
C ILE A 3 2.73 11.35 -11.97
N PRO A 4 3.27 10.89 -10.84
CA PRO A 4 4.71 10.72 -10.69
C PRO A 4 5.15 9.61 -11.66
N ILE A 5 6.18 9.86 -12.46
CA ILE A 5 6.68 8.91 -13.48
C ILE A 5 8.15 8.50 -13.24
N GLY A 6 8.80 9.10 -12.24
CA GLY A 6 10.20 8.82 -11.91
C GLY A 6 10.77 9.88 -10.97
N ASP A 7 12.02 9.69 -10.56
CA ASP A 7 12.75 10.63 -9.72
C ASP A 7 14.11 11.01 -10.34
N SER A 8 14.76 12.05 -9.81
CA SER A 8 16.03 12.58 -10.28
C SER A 8 16.79 13.34 -9.18
N PRO A 9 18.12 13.14 -9.01
CA PRO A 9 18.92 12.10 -9.66
C PRO A 9 18.56 10.71 -9.12
N ASN A 10 18.56 9.72 -10.01
CA ASN A 10 18.32 8.33 -9.65
C ASN A 10 19.65 7.57 -9.58
N PHE A 11 19.91 6.87 -8.47
CA PHE A 11 21.12 6.06 -8.34
C PHE A 11 20.88 4.66 -8.91
N HIS A 12 21.28 4.44 -10.17
CA HIS A 12 21.09 3.18 -10.90
C HIS A 12 21.97 2.02 -10.38
N LYS A 13 21.72 1.52 -9.16
CA LYS A 13 22.02 0.12 -8.82
C LYS A 13 20.83 -0.72 -9.23
N ARG A 14 21.06 -1.88 -9.87
CA ARG A 14 19.98 -2.78 -10.31
C ARG A 14 19.12 -3.20 -9.11
N PRO A 15 17.84 -2.75 -9.01
CA PRO A 15 17.03 -2.92 -7.82
C PRO A 15 16.28 -4.26 -7.87
N TYR A 16 17.02 -5.36 -7.71
CA TYR A 16 16.49 -6.70 -7.91
C TYR A 16 15.37 -7.03 -6.92
N VAL A 17 15.47 -6.60 -5.66
CA VAL A 17 14.44 -6.90 -4.65
C VAL A 17 13.17 -6.11 -4.92
N THR A 18 13.28 -4.84 -5.31
CA THR A 18 12.16 -4.02 -5.76
C THR A 18 11.42 -4.69 -6.92
N LEU A 19 12.16 -5.14 -7.94
CA LEU A 19 11.61 -5.87 -9.08
C LEU A 19 10.96 -7.20 -8.69
N ILE A 20 11.55 -7.95 -7.76
CA ILE A 20 11.00 -9.21 -7.26
C ILE A 20 9.66 -8.94 -6.55
N PHE A 21 9.58 -7.95 -5.68
CA PHE A 21 8.31 -7.61 -5.02
C PHE A 21 7.26 -7.15 -6.03
N ILE A 22 7.64 -6.34 -7.03
CA ILE A 22 6.72 -5.98 -8.12
C ILE A 22 6.21 -7.25 -8.82
N GLY A 23 7.12 -8.15 -9.20
CA GLY A 23 6.79 -9.41 -9.86
C GLY A 23 5.85 -10.29 -9.04
N ILE A 24 6.10 -10.44 -7.72
CA ILE A 24 5.23 -11.21 -6.82
C ILE A 24 3.83 -10.61 -6.74
N ASN A 25 3.72 -9.29 -6.53
CA ASN A 25 2.42 -8.62 -6.45
C ASN A 25 1.62 -8.76 -7.76
N VAL A 26 2.29 -8.57 -8.90
CA VAL A 26 1.69 -8.76 -10.22
C VAL A 26 1.27 -10.22 -10.43
N ALA A 27 2.11 -11.19 -10.04
CA ALA A 27 1.79 -12.60 -10.16
C ALA A 27 0.59 -12.99 -9.29
N VAL A 28 0.54 -12.56 -8.03
CA VAL A 28 -0.63 -12.79 -7.15
C VAL A 28 -1.89 -12.19 -7.76
N PHE A 29 -1.79 -10.98 -8.32
CA PHE A 29 -2.93 -10.33 -8.96
C PHE A 29 -3.42 -11.08 -10.20
N VAL A 30 -2.52 -11.44 -11.12
CA VAL A 30 -2.88 -12.10 -12.38
C VAL A 30 -3.34 -13.55 -12.16
N LEU A 31 -2.69 -14.28 -11.26
CA LEU A 31 -2.95 -15.71 -11.06
C LEU A 31 -4.14 -15.98 -10.11
N PHE A 32 -4.42 -15.07 -9.17
CA PHE A 32 -5.50 -15.26 -8.19
C PHE A 32 -6.58 -14.19 -8.31
N THR A 33 -6.20 -12.91 -8.31
CA THR A 33 -7.20 -11.82 -8.26
C THR A 33 -8.07 -11.78 -9.51
N VAL A 34 -7.47 -11.76 -10.70
CA VAL A 34 -8.21 -11.66 -11.97
C VAL A 34 -9.17 -12.84 -12.19
N PRO A 35 -8.75 -14.11 -12.03
CA PRO A 35 -9.67 -15.24 -12.23
C PRO A 35 -10.79 -15.29 -11.19
N LEU A 36 -10.48 -15.03 -9.92
CA LEU A 36 -11.47 -15.10 -8.83
C LEU A 36 -12.49 -13.96 -8.90
N MET A 37 -12.11 -12.78 -9.39
CA MET A 37 -13.05 -11.66 -9.61
C MET A 37 -14.09 -11.98 -10.68
N GLN A 38 -13.79 -12.91 -11.61
CA GLN A 38 -14.70 -13.33 -12.67
C GLN A 38 -15.61 -14.50 -12.27
N GLN A 39 -15.38 -15.08 -11.09
CA GLN A 39 -16.12 -16.23 -10.59
C GLN A 39 -17.09 -15.81 -9.50
N ARG A 40 -18.24 -16.46 -9.46
CA ARG A 40 -19.14 -16.35 -8.30
C ARG A 40 -18.60 -17.19 -7.14
N PRO A 41 -18.85 -16.77 -5.89
CA PRO A 41 -18.53 -17.60 -4.73
C PRO A 41 -19.29 -18.93 -4.78
N ASP A 42 -18.69 -19.98 -4.22
CA ASP A 42 -19.43 -21.21 -3.96
C ASP A 42 -20.45 -20.95 -2.84
N LEU A 43 -21.72 -21.21 -3.12
CA LEU A 43 -22.81 -20.99 -2.16
C LEU A 43 -22.78 -21.97 -0.99
N ASN A 44 -22.05 -23.08 -1.14
CA ASN A 44 -21.85 -24.06 -0.07
C ASN A 44 -20.60 -23.78 0.77
N ASP A 45 -19.80 -22.76 0.43
CA ASP A 45 -18.61 -22.38 1.19
C ASP A 45 -19.02 -21.87 2.58
N PRO A 46 -18.58 -22.49 3.69
CA PRO A 46 -18.84 -21.99 5.04
C PRO A 46 -18.38 -20.55 5.25
N LEU A 47 -17.33 -20.12 4.53
CA LEU A 47 -16.81 -18.75 4.61
C LEU A 47 -17.79 -17.71 4.08
N LEU A 48 -18.68 -18.08 3.15
CA LEU A 48 -19.72 -17.20 2.65
C LEU A 48 -20.67 -16.77 3.78
N PHE A 49 -21.07 -17.70 4.65
CA PHE A 49 -21.93 -17.38 5.79
C PHE A 49 -21.22 -16.44 6.79
N GLU A 50 -19.94 -16.68 7.05
CA GLU A 50 -19.13 -15.80 7.91
C GLU A 50 -19.01 -14.39 7.31
N TYR A 51 -18.73 -14.30 6.00
CA TYR A 51 -18.67 -13.04 5.27
C TYR A 51 -19.98 -12.27 5.36
N LEU A 52 -21.11 -12.92 5.04
CA LEU A 52 -22.43 -12.28 5.06
C LEU A 52 -22.80 -11.81 6.47
N ARG A 53 -22.49 -12.59 7.50
CA ARG A 53 -22.70 -12.16 8.89
C ARG A 53 -21.86 -10.94 9.23
N ALA A 54 -20.58 -10.94 8.84
CA ALA A 54 -19.64 -9.85 9.12
C ALA A 54 -19.98 -8.56 8.35
N MET A 55 -20.62 -8.66 7.18
CA MET A 55 -21.01 -7.54 6.33
C MET A 55 -22.48 -7.12 6.45
N SER A 56 -23.31 -7.88 7.18
CA SER A 56 -24.76 -7.67 7.31
C SER A 56 -25.18 -6.29 7.82
N GLY A 57 -24.33 -5.60 8.59
CA GLY A 57 -24.57 -4.24 9.06
C GLY A 57 -24.28 -3.14 8.04
N ARG A 58 -23.81 -3.49 6.83
CA ARG A 58 -23.36 -2.52 5.82
C ARG A 58 -24.19 -2.49 4.55
N ALA A 59 -24.79 -3.61 4.17
CA ALA A 59 -25.65 -3.72 3.00
C ALA A 59 -26.64 -4.85 3.20
N SER A 60 -27.72 -4.86 2.43
CA SER A 60 -28.68 -5.96 2.47
C SER A 60 -28.00 -7.26 1.99
N VAL A 61 -28.45 -8.40 2.51
CA VAL A 61 -27.91 -9.71 2.10
C VAL A 61 -28.11 -9.95 0.60
N GLY A 62 -29.25 -9.51 0.05
CA GLY A 62 -29.52 -9.61 -1.39
C GLY A 62 -28.51 -8.82 -2.23
N ASP A 63 -28.21 -7.58 -1.82
CA ASP A 63 -27.24 -6.73 -2.52
C ASP A 63 -25.81 -7.29 -2.42
N LEU A 64 -25.43 -7.80 -1.24
CA LEU A 64 -24.13 -8.44 -1.03
C LEU A 64 -23.96 -9.65 -1.95
N VAL A 65 -24.93 -10.58 -1.96
CA VAL A 65 -24.87 -11.78 -2.80
C VAL A 65 -24.89 -11.44 -4.29
N ALA A 66 -25.59 -10.39 -4.70
CA ALA A 66 -25.66 -9.98 -6.10
C ALA A 66 -24.32 -9.47 -6.67
N HIS A 67 -23.47 -8.88 -5.82
CA HIS A 67 -22.20 -8.27 -6.23
C HIS A 67 -20.96 -9.03 -5.75
N LEU A 68 -21.14 -10.13 -5.00
CA LEU A 68 -20.04 -10.93 -4.48
C LEU A 68 -19.33 -11.71 -5.59
N SER A 69 -18.01 -11.67 -5.58
CA SER A 69 -17.13 -12.54 -6.33
C SER A 69 -16.45 -13.57 -5.42
N ALA A 70 -15.89 -14.63 -6.00
CA ALA A 70 -15.03 -15.55 -5.26
C ALA A 70 -13.80 -14.83 -4.67
N TYR A 71 -13.38 -13.71 -5.28
CA TYR A 71 -12.26 -12.91 -4.79
C TYR A 71 -12.58 -12.17 -3.49
N ASP A 72 -13.84 -11.78 -3.25
CA ASP A 72 -14.24 -11.14 -2.00
C ASP A 72 -14.07 -12.10 -0.82
N LEU A 73 -14.42 -13.38 -1.00
CA LEU A 73 -14.17 -14.43 -0.01
C LEU A 73 -12.66 -14.69 0.16
N PHE A 74 -11.90 -14.68 -0.94
CA PHE A 74 -10.44 -14.84 -0.89
C PHE A 74 -9.76 -13.71 -0.11
N ILE A 75 -10.15 -12.46 -0.35
CA ILE A 75 -9.69 -11.30 0.45
C ILE A 75 -10.18 -11.43 1.90
N PHE A 76 -11.39 -11.91 2.13
CA PHE A 76 -11.89 -12.10 3.49
C PHE A 76 -11.10 -13.13 4.29
N GLN A 77 -10.58 -14.17 3.62
CA GLN A 77 -9.73 -15.19 4.22
C GLN A 77 -8.28 -14.74 4.42
N TYR A 78 -7.67 -14.11 3.41
CA TYR A 78 -6.23 -13.84 3.36
C TYR A 78 -5.85 -12.36 3.54
N GLY A 79 -6.81 -11.44 3.52
CA GLY A 79 -6.64 -10.05 3.92
C GLY A 79 -6.61 -9.89 5.43
N PHE A 80 -6.01 -8.81 5.91
CA PHE A 80 -5.91 -8.57 7.35
C PHE A 80 -7.22 -8.02 7.89
N ARG A 81 -7.92 -8.82 8.71
CA ARG A 81 -9.16 -8.40 9.38
C ARG A 81 -8.84 -7.99 10.83
N PRO A 82 -8.99 -6.70 11.19
CA PRO A 82 -8.78 -6.25 12.57
C PRO A 82 -9.58 -7.02 13.62
N ALA A 83 -10.83 -7.36 13.31
CA ALA A 83 -11.71 -8.13 14.20
C ALA A 83 -11.30 -9.60 14.37
N ALA A 84 -10.44 -10.12 13.48
CA ALA A 84 -9.98 -11.50 13.46
C ALA A 84 -8.49 -11.55 13.05
N PRO A 85 -7.59 -10.97 13.88
CA PRO A 85 -6.20 -10.78 13.51
C PRO A 85 -5.49 -12.13 13.39
N SER A 86 -4.70 -12.30 12.34
CA SER A 86 -3.91 -13.52 12.11
C SER A 86 -2.50 -13.17 11.65
N PRO A 87 -1.45 -13.81 12.23
CA PRO A 87 -0.07 -13.63 11.77
C PRO A 87 0.12 -13.91 10.27
N LEU A 88 -0.64 -14.86 9.72
CA LEU A 88 -0.62 -15.15 8.29
C LEU A 88 -1.14 -13.94 7.50
N THR A 89 -2.27 -13.38 7.91
CA THR A 89 -2.91 -12.24 7.23
C THR A 89 -2.13 -10.94 7.33
N LEU A 90 -1.28 -10.78 8.35
CA LEU A 90 -0.32 -9.66 8.44
C LEU A 90 0.67 -9.65 7.27
N VAL A 91 1.00 -10.82 6.73
CA VAL A 91 1.94 -10.98 5.62
C VAL A 91 1.19 -11.07 4.29
N THR A 92 0.19 -11.94 4.19
CA THR A 92 -0.52 -12.17 2.91
C THR A 92 -1.26 -10.92 2.43
N SER A 93 -1.80 -10.10 3.34
CA SER A 93 -2.47 -8.84 2.98
C SER A 93 -1.57 -7.87 2.19
N LEU A 94 -0.25 -7.90 2.40
CA LEU A 94 0.71 -7.04 1.70
C LEU A 94 0.80 -7.33 0.19
N PHE A 95 0.27 -8.47 -0.25
CA PHE A 95 0.34 -8.93 -1.64
C PHE A 95 -1.02 -8.95 -2.36
N LEU A 96 -2.11 -8.76 -1.62
CA LEU A 96 -3.47 -8.70 -2.18
C LEU A 96 -3.82 -7.27 -2.57
N HIS A 97 -4.65 -7.09 -3.59
CA HIS A 97 -5.02 -5.77 -4.10
C HIS A 97 -6.49 -5.74 -4.50
N GLY A 98 -7.24 -4.75 -4.00
CA GLY A 98 -8.67 -4.59 -4.31
C GLY A 98 -9.02 -4.24 -5.77
N GLY A 99 -8.06 -4.23 -6.70
CA GLY A 99 -8.31 -3.99 -8.12
C GLY A 99 -7.06 -3.53 -8.89
N GLY A 100 -7.20 -3.45 -10.22
CA GLY A 100 -6.07 -3.17 -11.12
C GLY A 100 -5.45 -1.78 -10.90
N ALA A 101 -6.27 -0.75 -10.67
CA ALA A 101 -5.78 0.59 -10.37
C ALA A 101 -5.01 0.65 -9.04
N HIS A 102 -5.46 -0.10 -8.03
CA HIS A 102 -4.78 -0.21 -6.73
C HIS A 102 -3.41 -0.88 -6.89
N LEU A 103 -3.32 -1.99 -7.63
CA LEU A 103 -2.04 -2.61 -7.96
C LEU A 103 -1.13 -1.64 -8.74
N ALA A 104 -1.64 -1.05 -9.82
CA ALA A 104 -0.84 -0.17 -10.67
C ALA A 104 -0.26 1.02 -9.89
N GLY A 105 -1.04 1.64 -9.01
CA GLY A 105 -0.57 2.71 -8.13
C GLY A 105 0.54 2.24 -7.19
N ASN A 106 0.37 1.10 -6.53
CA ASN A 106 1.39 0.54 -5.63
C ASN A 106 2.68 0.21 -6.38
N MET A 107 2.59 -0.44 -7.53
CA MET A 107 3.77 -0.82 -8.30
C MET A 107 4.49 0.39 -8.88
N LEU A 108 3.75 1.43 -9.28
CA LEU A 108 4.34 2.70 -9.73
C LEU A 108 5.14 3.38 -8.62
N PHE A 109 4.59 3.50 -7.41
CA PHE A 109 5.32 4.08 -6.28
C PHE A 109 6.51 3.22 -5.87
N LEU A 110 6.33 1.90 -5.80
CA LEU A 110 7.43 0.98 -5.49
C LEU A 110 8.55 1.09 -6.52
N TRP A 111 8.22 1.23 -7.81
CA TRP A 111 9.19 1.42 -8.89
C TRP A 111 9.96 2.74 -8.77
N ILE A 112 9.26 3.85 -8.49
CA ILE A 112 9.87 5.19 -8.44
C ILE A 112 10.78 5.38 -7.21
N PHE A 113 10.39 4.82 -6.07
CA PHE A 113 11.06 5.11 -4.79
C PHE A 113 11.85 3.93 -4.23
N GLY A 114 11.51 2.71 -4.62
CA GLY A 114 12.09 1.48 -4.06
C GLY A 114 13.57 1.31 -4.41
N ASP A 115 13.95 1.64 -5.64
CA ASP A 115 15.30 1.44 -6.16
C ASP A 115 16.39 2.19 -5.38
N ASN A 116 16.15 3.46 -5.05
CA ASN A 116 17.06 4.31 -4.30
C ASN A 116 17.18 3.80 -2.85
N VAL A 117 16.05 3.42 -2.24
CA VAL A 117 16.00 2.91 -0.87
C VAL A 117 16.67 1.53 -0.78
N GLU A 118 16.46 0.66 -1.76
CA GLU A 118 17.17 -0.61 -1.91
C GLU A 118 18.68 -0.38 -2.10
N GLY A 119 19.05 0.55 -2.97
CA GLY A 119 20.45 0.92 -3.21
C GLY A 119 21.18 1.39 -1.96
N ARG A 120 20.44 1.98 -1.00
CA ARG A 120 20.97 2.46 0.29
C ARG A 120 21.01 1.38 1.36
N LEU A 121 19.99 0.52 1.44
CA LEU A 121 19.86 -0.52 2.47
C LEU A 121 20.51 -1.85 2.09
N GLY A 122 20.71 -2.10 0.79
CA GLY A 122 21.01 -3.42 0.25
C GLY A 122 19.79 -4.35 0.29
N ALA A 123 19.91 -5.51 -0.36
CA ALA A 123 18.81 -6.45 -0.56
C ALA A 123 18.13 -6.89 0.75
N VAL A 124 18.90 -7.35 1.73
CA VAL A 124 18.36 -7.85 3.01
C VAL A 124 17.66 -6.74 3.79
N GLY A 125 18.28 -5.56 3.89
CA GLY A 125 17.68 -4.41 4.57
C GLY A 125 16.38 -3.95 3.91
N PHE A 126 16.32 -4.02 2.58
CA PHE A 126 15.10 -3.67 1.84
C PHE A 126 13.97 -4.70 2.05
N VAL A 127 14.27 -6.00 2.04
CA VAL A 127 13.28 -7.05 2.38
C VAL A 127 12.71 -6.84 3.78
N LEU A 128 13.58 -6.58 4.77
CA LEU A 128 13.15 -6.32 6.14
C LEU A 128 12.32 -5.04 6.26
N LEU A 129 12.68 -3.99 5.53
CA LEU A 129 11.88 -2.76 5.49
C LEU A 129 10.51 -2.99 4.86
N TYR A 130 10.43 -3.69 3.73
CA TYR A 130 9.17 -3.94 3.04
C TYR A 130 8.23 -4.78 3.92
N LEU A 131 8.67 -5.95 4.39
CA LEU A 131 7.84 -6.85 5.19
C LEU A 131 7.58 -6.28 6.58
N GLY A 132 8.63 -5.87 7.30
CA GLY A 132 8.52 -5.35 8.65
C GLY A 132 7.79 -4.01 8.71
N GLY A 133 8.05 -3.12 7.76
CA GLY A 133 7.36 -1.83 7.64
C GLY A 133 5.88 -2.00 7.28
N GLY A 134 5.56 -2.95 6.38
CA GLY A 134 4.17 -3.31 6.08
C GLY A 134 3.43 -3.88 7.28
N ILE A 135 4.04 -4.81 8.01
CA ILE A 135 3.45 -5.38 9.24
C ILE A 135 3.27 -4.29 10.29
N ALA A 136 4.27 -3.42 10.51
CA ALA A 136 4.17 -2.33 11.46
C ALA A 136 3.07 -1.31 11.08
N ALA A 137 2.94 -0.99 9.80
CA ALA A 137 1.85 -0.16 9.26
C ALA A 137 0.47 -0.77 9.54
N THR A 138 0.31 -2.07 9.28
CA THR A 138 -0.92 -2.82 9.55
C THR A 138 -1.24 -2.85 11.04
N CYS A 139 -0.24 -3.07 11.90
CA CYS A 139 -0.42 -3.04 13.35
C CYS A 139 -0.80 -1.63 13.84
N PHE A 140 -0.18 -0.58 13.30
CA PHE A 140 -0.54 0.80 13.64
C PHE A 140 -2.00 1.09 13.30
N PHE A 141 -2.42 0.72 12.10
CA PHE A 141 -3.82 0.78 11.67
C PHE A 141 -4.76 0.03 12.62
N TRP A 142 -4.37 -1.18 13.03
CA TRP A 142 -5.19 -2.05 13.89
C TRP A 142 -5.54 -1.38 15.22
N LEU A 143 -4.66 -0.54 15.77
CA LEU A 143 -4.91 0.22 17.00
C LEU A 143 -6.13 1.14 16.92
N PHE A 144 -6.48 1.64 15.74
CA PHE A 144 -7.58 2.58 15.55
C PHE A 144 -8.91 1.91 15.20
N VAL A 145 -8.87 0.68 14.67
CA VAL A 145 -10.08 -0.02 14.19
C VAL A 145 -10.13 -1.50 14.60
N PRO A 146 -9.91 -1.84 15.89
CA PRO A 146 -9.73 -3.23 16.33
C PRO A 146 -10.94 -4.13 16.09
N ALA A 147 -12.14 -3.58 15.97
CA ALA A 147 -13.37 -4.34 15.74
C ALA A 147 -13.81 -4.38 14.26
N SER A 148 -13.04 -3.83 13.32
CA SER A 148 -13.45 -3.81 11.91
C SER A 148 -13.39 -5.20 11.28
N PRO A 149 -14.49 -5.69 10.68
CA PRO A 149 -14.48 -6.93 9.91
C PRO A 149 -14.01 -6.72 8.46
N ILE A 150 -13.75 -5.48 8.02
CA ILE A 150 -13.30 -5.21 6.65
C ILE A 150 -11.85 -5.67 6.52
N PRO A 151 -11.55 -6.60 5.60
CA PRO A 151 -10.17 -6.98 5.34
C PRO A 151 -9.42 -5.82 4.69
N MET A 152 -8.25 -5.51 5.24
CA MET A 152 -7.28 -4.61 4.62
C MET A 152 -6.34 -5.42 3.72
N VAL A 153 -6.05 -4.86 2.55
CA VAL A 153 -5.16 -5.43 1.55
C VAL A 153 -4.33 -4.33 0.90
N GLY A 154 -3.14 -4.67 0.43
CA GLY A 154 -2.29 -3.80 -0.38
C GLY A 154 -0.87 -3.69 0.15
N ALA A 155 0.08 -3.53 -0.78
CA ALA A 155 1.49 -3.25 -0.48
C ALA A 155 1.72 -1.82 0.07
N SER A 156 0.69 -0.98 0.07
CA SER A 156 0.79 0.46 0.27
C SER A 156 1.34 0.87 1.64
N GLY A 157 1.09 0.11 2.71
CA GLY A 157 1.70 0.33 4.03
C GLY A 157 3.22 0.11 4.02
N ALA A 158 3.69 -0.96 3.35
CA ALA A 158 5.11 -1.24 3.15
C ALA A 158 5.77 -0.17 2.28
N ILE A 159 5.11 0.23 1.19
CA ILE A 159 5.56 1.31 0.32
C ILE A 159 5.63 2.62 1.11
N SER A 160 4.66 2.93 1.96
CA SER A 160 4.68 4.12 2.81
C SER A 160 5.90 4.15 3.72
N ALA A 161 6.33 3.01 4.26
CA ALA A 161 7.58 2.92 5.01
C ALA A 161 8.81 3.22 4.14
N ILE A 162 8.83 2.75 2.89
CA ILE A 162 9.84 3.12 1.90
C ILE A 162 9.83 4.64 1.65
N LEU A 163 8.65 5.26 1.49
CA LEU A 163 8.52 6.71 1.29
C LEU A 163 9.01 7.52 2.50
N GLY A 164 8.71 7.06 3.72
CA GLY A 164 9.20 7.68 4.95
C GLY A 164 10.72 7.65 5.04
N CYS A 165 11.35 6.53 4.64
CA CYS A 165 12.80 6.47 4.50
C CYS A 165 13.31 7.41 3.41
N TYR A 166 12.64 7.42 2.25
CA TYR A 166 13.03 8.22 1.10
C TYR A 166 13.05 9.73 1.45
N PHE A 167 12.03 10.20 2.17
CA PHE A 167 11.89 11.59 2.61
C PHE A 167 13.10 12.11 3.41
N ILE A 168 13.70 11.26 4.25
CA ILE A 168 14.85 11.60 5.09
C ILE A 168 16.17 11.45 4.35
N TRP A 169 16.31 10.40 3.53
CA TRP A 169 17.58 10.04 2.91
C TRP A 169 17.85 10.72 1.56
N PHE A 170 16.81 11.13 0.83
CA PHE A 170 16.92 11.76 -0.49
C PHE A 170 16.26 13.15 -0.50
N PRO A 171 16.74 14.09 0.35
CA PRO A 171 16.10 15.39 0.55
C PRO A 171 16.16 16.32 -0.68
N GLU A 172 17.15 16.13 -1.54
CA GLU A 172 17.44 16.95 -2.72
C GLU A 172 16.84 16.36 -4.00
N ASN A 173 16.37 15.11 -3.95
CA ASN A 173 15.75 14.46 -5.11
C ASN A 173 14.47 15.19 -5.51
N ARG A 174 14.19 15.16 -6.81
CA ARG A 174 12.99 15.70 -7.45
C ARG A 174 12.21 14.58 -8.09
N ILE A 175 10.90 14.68 -8.07
CA ILE A 175 9.98 13.75 -8.72
C ILE A 175 9.53 14.37 -10.03
N ASN A 176 9.70 13.59 -11.10
CA ASN A 176 9.15 13.88 -12.42
C ASN A 176 7.66 13.62 -12.36
N VAL A 177 6.86 14.67 -12.35
CA VAL A 177 5.40 14.61 -12.33
C VAL A 177 4.89 14.96 -13.72
N PHE A 178 4.27 13.99 -14.39
CA PHE A 178 3.53 14.20 -15.62
C PHE A 178 2.22 14.93 -15.30
N VAL A 179 2.07 16.12 -15.89
CA VAL A 179 0.89 16.97 -15.76
C VAL A 179 0.11 16.90 -17.06
N PHE A 180 -1.09 16.33 -16.97
CA PHE A 180 -2.04 16.22 -18.09
C PHE A 180 -3.33 16.96 -17.73
N LEU A 181 -3.44 18.20 -18.19
CA LEU A 181 -4.60 19.07 -18.09
C LEU A 181 -5.02 19.48 -19.51
N PHE A 182 -5.56 18.54 -20.27
CA PHE A 182 -5.96 18.78 -21.65
C PHE A 182 -7.12 19.79 -21.73
N PRO A 183 -7.12 20.76 -22.67
CA PRO A 183 -6.08 21.07 -23.68
C PRO A 183 -5.03 22.09 -23.19
N ILE A 184 -5.08 22.52 -21.94
CA ILE A 184 -4.35 23.67 -21.38
C ILE A 184 -2.86 23.37 -21.18
N LEU A 185 -2.51 22.18 -20.66
CA LEU A 185 -1.15 21.87 -20.24
C LEU A 185 -0.85 20.37 -20.32
N VAL A 186 0.15 20.01 -21.14
CA VAL A 186 0.70 18.65 -21.20
C VAL A 186 2.22 18.74 -21.11
N ARG A 187 2.78 18.52 -19.92
CA ARG A 187 4.24 18.57 -19.68
C ARG A 187 4.64 17.75 -18.47
N THR A 188 5.93 17.43 -18.38
CA THR A 188 6.54 16.90 -17.15
C THR A 188 7.16 18.05 -16.37
N VAL A 189 6.90 18.09 -15.05
CA VAL A 189 7.51 19.06 -14.13
C VAL A 189 8.30 18.34 -13.05
N GLN A 190 9.40 18.96 -12.61
CA GLN A 190 10.20 18.43 -11.52
C GLN A 190 9.85 19.11 -10.21
N ILE A 191 9.29 18.36 -9.27
CA ILE A 191 8.87 18.87 -7.96
C ILE A 191 9.80 18.26 -6.90
N PRO A 192 10.31 19.04 -5.93
CA PRO A 192 11.08 18.49 -4.82
C PRO A 192 10.36 17.32 -4.15
N ALA A 193 11.05 16.19 -3.93
CA ALA A 193 10.42 14.97 -3.43
C ALA A 193 9.74 15.17 -2.08
N ARG A 194 10.33 15.99 -1.21
CA ARG A 194 9.72 16.35 0.08
C ARG A 194 8.36 17.03 -0.04
N ILE A 195 8.14 17.83 -1.08
CA ILE A 195 6.84 18.47 -1.32
C ILE A 195 5.83 17.42 -1.77
N VAL A 196 6.20 16.56 -2.73
CA VAL A 196 5.32 15.49 -3.22
C VAL A 196 4.93 14.52 -2.10
N LEU A 197 5.92 14.06 -1.33
CA LEU A 197 5.71 13.12 -0.23
C LEU A 197 4.98 13.77 0.96
N GLY A 198 5.23 15.07 1.22
CA GLY A 198 4.48 15.83 2.22
C GLY A 198 3.01 16.01 1.82
N PHE A 199 2.74 16.31 0.55
CA PHE A 199 1.37 16.35 0.02
C PHE A 199 0.69 14.98 0.15
N TYR A 200 1.36 13.91 -0.26
CA TYR A 200 0.86 12.54 -0.09
C TYR A 200 0.49 12.24 1.38
N LEU A 201 1.38 12.53 2.33
CA LEU A 201 1.11 12.25 3.74
C LEU A 201 -0.03 13.10 4.30
N LEU A 202 -0.07 14.39 4.00
CA LEU A 202 -1.02 15.32 4.61
C LEU A 202 -2.38 15.30 3.90
N VAL A 203 -2.39 15.43 2.58
CA VAL A 203 -3.60 15.58 1.77
C VAL A 203 -4.22 14.24 1.43
N ASP A 204 -3.43 13.29 0.96
CA ASP A 204 -3.99 12.01 0.51
C ASP A 204 -4.25 11.04 1.66
N ASN A 205 -3.69 11.29 2.86
CA ASN A 205 -3.79 10.36 3.99
C ASN A 205 -4.31 11.01 5.27
N LEU A 206 -3.62 12.03 5.81
CA LEU A 206 -3.99 12.61 7.11
C LEU A 206 -5.38 13.27 7.08
N ILE A 207 -5.67 14.09 6.07
CA ILE A 207 -6.97 14.76 5.94
C ILE A 207 -8.11 13.71 5.86
N PRO A 208 -8.09 12.74 4.94
CA PRO A 208 -9.11 11.69 4.89
C PRO A 208 -9.22 10.87 6.18
N PHE A 209 -8.10 10.55 6.82
CA PHE A 209 -8.09 9.84 8.11
C PHE A 209 -8.85 10.60 9.21
N LEU A 210 -8.75 11.93 9.23
CA LEU A 210 -9.41 12.78 10.23
C LEU A 210 -10.88 13.08 9.88
N LEU A 211 -11.21 13.14 8.59
CA LEU A 211 -12.51 13.63 8.10
C LEU A 211 -13.50 12.52 7.70
N VAL A 212 -13.03 11.29 7.46
CA VAL A 212 -13.87 10.16 7.05
C VAL A 212 -13.67 8.97 8.00
N PRO A 213 -14.14 9.05 9.26
CA PRO A 213 -14.10 7.91 10.17
C PRO A 213 -15.16 6.87 9.75
N GLY A 214 -14.75 5.62 9.52
CA GLY A 214 -15.66 4.46 9.63
C GLY A 214 -15.95 3.61 8.39
N ASP A 215 -15.66 4.06 7.16
CA ASP A 215 -16.20 3.41 5.95
C ASP A 215 -15.21 2.55 5.15
N GLY A 216 -14.26 1.89 5.82
CA GLY A 216 -13.31 0.94 5.20
C GLY A 216 -12.25 1.57 4.28
N SER A 217 -12.60 2.61 3.51
CA SER A 217 -11.69 3.44 2.70
C SER A 217 -10.99 4.50 3.55
N GLY A 218 -11.72 5.17 4.46
CA GLY A 218 -11.25 6.10 5.50
C GLY A 218 -10.19 5.53 6.46
N VAL A 219 -10.08 4.22 6.45
CA VAL A 219 -9.38 3.44 7.48
C VAL A 219 -7.99 3.06 6.96
N ALA A 220 -7.84 2.74 5.65
CA ALA A 220 -6.54 2.40 5.03
C ALA A 220 -5.49 3.52 5.10
N TYR A 221 -5.92 4.79 5.26
CA TYR A 221 -5.03 5.93 5.45
C TYR A 221 -4.17 5.83 6.71
N GLY A 222 -4.70 5.21 7.78
CA GLY A 222 -3.95 4.98 9.02
C GLY A 222 -2.72 4.10 8.80
N ALA A 223 -2.83 3.07 7.94
CA ALA A 223 -1.70 2.22 7.58
C ALA A 223 -0.62 3.00 6.83
N HIS A 224 -0.99 3.89 5.90
CA HIS A 224 -0.02 4.73 5.20
C HIS A 224 0.71 5.68 6.13
N ILE A 225 -0.01 6.33 7.05
CA ILE A 225 0.58 7.21 8.07
C ILE A 225 1.54 6.42 8.96
N GLY A 226 1.10 5.28 9.49
CA GLY A 226 1.91 4.41 10.34
C GLY A 226 3.17 3.92 9.64
N GLY A 227 3.04 3.47 8.38
CA GLY A 227 4.16 3.06 7.54
C GLY A 227 5.14 4.21 7.34
N PHE A 228 4.67 5.38 6.91
CA PHE A 228 5.51 6.55 6.68
C PHE A 228 6.28 6.98 7.93
N LEU A 229 5.60 7.05 9.08
CA LEU A 229 6.23 7.39 10.36
C LEU A 229 7.26 6.33 10.79
N GLY A 230 6.96 5.05 10.61
CA GLY A 230 7.89 3.95 10.87
C GLY A 230 9.15 4.03 10.00
N GLY A 231 8.97 4.29 8.71
CA GLY A 231 10.07 4.53 7.76
C GLY A 231 10.92 5.75 8.13
N LEU A 232 10.28 6.85 8.53
CA LEU A 232 10.96 8.06 8.99
C LEU A 232 11.79 7.79 10.24
N ALA A 233 11.22 7.09 11.23
CA ALA A 233 11.91 6.72 12.46
C ALA A 233 13.13 5.82 12.17
N LEU A 234 12.97 4.79 11.33
CA LEU A 234 14.07 3.93 10.90
C LEU A 234 15.17 4.75 10.21
N ALA A 235 14.79 5.63 9.28
CA ALA A 235 15.74 6.41 8.52
C ALA A 235 16.53 7.39 9.40
N LEU A 236 15.91 7.98 10.41
CA LEU A 236 16.58 8.80 11.42
C LEU A 236 17.53 7.96 12.28
N ALA A 237 17.08 6.79 12.76
CA ALA A 237 17.89 5.90 13.59
C ALA A 237 19.15 5.40 12.85
N LEU A 238 19.04 5.06 11.57
CA LEU A 238 20.17 4.62 10.75
C LEU A 238 21.04 5.79 10.25
N LYS A 239 20.46 6.99 10.07
CA LYS A 239 21.23 8.20 9.71
C LYS A 239 22.20 8.60 10.81
N TRP A 240 21.84 8.39 12.08
CA TRP A 240 22.74 8.61 13.21
C TRP A 240 23.96 7.67 13.15
N ARG A 241 23.82 6.47 12.57
CA ARG A 241 24.85 5.42 12.60
C ARG A 241 25.89 5.48 11.47
N ARG A 242 25.80 6.42 10.53
CA ARG A 242 26.88 6.65 9.55
C ARG A 242 27.72 7.87 9.94
N PRO A 243 29.05 7.73 10.14
CA PRO A 243 29.94 8.87 10.01
C PRO A 243 29.70 9.48 8.61
N ARG A 244 29.66 10.81 8.53
CA ARG A 244 29.67 11.48 7.22
C ARG A 244 30.96 11.07 6.47
N PRO A 245 30.95 11.00 5.13
CA PRO A 245 32.20 10.87 4.38
C PRO A 245 33.18 11.98 4.75
#